data_AF-A0A7D9EJH4-F1
#
_entry.id   AF-A0A7D9EJH4-F1
#
_cell.length_a   1.000
_cell.length_b   1.000
_cell.length_c   1.000
_cell.angle_alpha   90.00
_cell.angle_beta   90.00
_cell.angle_gamma   90.00
#
_symmetry.space_group_name_H-M   'P 1'
#
loop_
_entity.id
_entity.type
_entity.pdbx_description
1 polymer ?
#
loop_
_entity_poly.entity_id
_entity_poly.type
_entity_poly.pdbx_seq_one_letter_code
_entity_poly.pdbx_strand_id
1 'polypeptide(L)'
;MQSTFNNDQEGINNCMTEFINILINAPQKSLRIKRKKSRRKITNVQNKKWFDKERKFKRHAVCKLANKKHRDPTNINIRNEYHTALTIYQETLEIKKNQFQNDKLIELERTAENNPNSFWKTLQNISAEIKNTDSNHSSPTGDEWYNHLSKLHSKHQMNQDHEEIIKILKDKEKSKEEYNTLDTDITEYEICNTALKLKLRKAVYSDKISSKMTKCSTDILSEGFIKLFNKIINTGIFPQSWCEGLITPILKSEDKQDPNNYRGICISSSL
;
A
#
# COMPACT_ATOMS: atom_id res chain seq x y z
N MET A 1 18.92 -24.16 29.99
CA MET A 1 17.65 -24.76 29.51
C MET A 1 17.89 -25.20 28.08
N GLN A 2 17.87 -26.51 27.83
CA GLN A 2 18.09 -27.14 26.51
C GLN A 2 17.12 -26.57 25.47
N SER A 3 17.59 -26.39 24.23
CA SER A 3 16.76 -25.90 23.13
C SER A 3 15.58 -26.86 22.90
N THR A 4 14.37 -26.40 23.20
CA THR A 4 13.11 -27.14 23.02
C THR A 4 12.75 -27.43 21.57
N PHE A 5 13.51 -26.88 20.60
CA PHE A 5 13.25 -27.02 19.17
C PHE A 5 14.35 -27.84 18.48
N ASN A 6 13.93 -28.74 17.59
CA ASN A 6 14.80 -29.55 16.74
C ASN A 6 15.68 -28.69 15.82
N ASN A 7 16.77 -29.27 15.31
CA ASN A 7 17.70 -28.63 14.37
C ASN A 7 17.34 -28.94 12.92
N ASP A 8 16.05 -28.88 12.59
CA ASP A 8 15.49 -29.08 11.26
C ASP A 8 14.67 -27.85 10.83
N GLN A 9 14.20 -27.84 9.58
CA GLN A 9 13.40 -26.74 9.03
C GLN A 9 12.15 -26.44 9.87
N GLU A 10 11.48 -27.48 10.35
CA GLU A 10 10.28 -27.35 11.18
C GLU A 10 10.60 -26.72 12.54
N GLY A 11 11.67 -27.18 13.20
CA GLY A 11 12.14 -26.64 14.46
C GLY A 11 12.55 -25.16 14.37
N ILE A 12 13.22 -24.75 13.29
CA ILE A 12 13.55 -23.33 13.04
C ILE A 12 12.29 -22.50 12.81
N ASN A 13 11.38 -22.97 11.96
CA ASN A 13 10.11 -22.27 11.69
C ASN A 13 9.25 -22.13 12.97
N ASN A 14 9.20 -23.16 13.81
CA ASN A 14 8.49 -23.14 15.08
C ASN A 14 9.14 -22.16 16.07
N CYS A 15 10.47 -22.17 16.17
CA CYS A 15 11.21 -21.23 16.99
C CYS A 15 10.94 -19.77 16.56
N MET A 16 10.98 -19.51 15.25
CA MET A 16 10.67 -18.20 14.67
C MET A 16 9.23 -17.76 14.98
N THR A 17 8.26 -18.68 14.82
CA THR A 17 6.85 -18.41 15.08
C THR A 17 6.60 -18.09 16.55
N GLU A 18 7.23 -18.83 17.47
CA GLU A 18 7.13 -18.55 18.90
C GLU A 18 7.74 -17.19 19.26
N PHE A 19 8.88 -16.85 18.66
CA PHE A 19 9.52 -15.55 18.86
C PHE A 19 8.64 -14.39 18.38
N ILE A 20 8.05 -14.50 17.18
CA ILE A 20 7.08 -13.54 16.65
C ILE A 20 5.87 -13.43 17.60
N ASN A 21 5.35 -14.55 18.09
CA ASN A 21 4.23 -14.57 19.02
C ASN A 21 4.55 -13.83 20.32
N ILE A 22 5.75 -13.96 20.86
CA ILE A 22 6.19 -13.19 22.03
C ILE A 22 6.18 -11.69 21.72
N LEU A 23 6.76 -11.28 20.59
CA LEU A 23 6.82 -9.89 20.14
C LEU A 23 5.44 -9.26 19.90
N ILE A 24 4.44 -10.04 19.50
CA ILE A 24 3.07 -9.58 19.28
C ILE A 24 2.25 -9.58 20.58
N ASN A 25 2.36 -10.65 21.38
CA ASN A 25 1.54 -10.83 22.57
C ASN A 25 1.95 -9.90 23.72
N ALA A 26 3.25 -9.65 23.90
CA ALA A 26 3.74 -8.73 24.92
C ALA A 26 3.12 -7.32 24.83
N PRO A 27 3.16 -6.61 23.68
CA PRO A 27 2.53 -5.31 23.57
C PRO A 27 1.00 -5.36 23.63
N GLN A 28 0.35 -6.45 23.19
CA GLN A 28 -1.10 -6.59 23.33
C GLN A 28 -1.56 -6.67 24.80
N LYS A 29 -0.76 -7.32 25.65
CA LYS A 29 -1.02 -7.42 27.09
C LYS A 29 -0.65 -6.13 27.83
N SER A 30 0.45 -5.49 27.44
CA SER A 30 1.03 -4.37 28.19
C SER A 30 0.56 -2.98 27.71
N LEU A 31 0.10 -2.84 26.47
CA LEU A 31 -0.28 -1.55 25.89
C LEU A 31 -1.79 -1.44 25.66
N ARG A 32 -2.35 -0.28 26.01
CA ARG A 32 -3.75 0.02 25.73
C ARG A 32 -3.98 0.20 24.22
N ILE A 33 -4.75 -0.71 23.61
CA ILE A 33 -5.14 -0.62 22.20
C ILE A 33 -6.04 0.61 21.99
N LYS A 34 -5.52 1.66 21.35
CA LYS A 34 -6.32 2.80 20.92
C LYS A 34 -7.17 2.38 19.72
N ARG A 35 -8.49 2.29 19.88
CA ARG A 35 -9.43 2.13 18.75
C ARG A 35 -9.19 3.27 17.76
N LYS A 36 -8.82 2.95 16.53
CA LYS A 36 -8.67 3.94 15.46
C LYS A 36 -10.02 4.61 15.28
N LYS A 37 -10.14 5.89 15.66
CA LYS A 37 -11.36 6.66 15.37
C LYS A 37 -11.56 6.55 13.85
N SER A 38 -12.71 6.01 13.43
CA SER A 38 -13.08 5.99 12.02
C SER A 38 -13.02 7.42 11.53
N ARG A 39 -11.93 7.78 10.83
CA ARG A 39 -11.93 8.99 10.03
C ARG A 39 -12.98 8.71 8.98
N ARG A 40 -14.18 9.27 9.13
CA ARG A 40 -15.13 9.37 8.02
C ARG A 40 -14.29 9.83 6.85
N LYS A 41 -14.19 9.02 5.79
CA LYS A 41 -13.57 9.47 4.55
C LYS A 41 -14.30 10.76 4.23
N ILE A 42 -13.64 11.89 4.42
CA ILE A 42 -14.02 13.09 3.71
C ILE A 42 -13.68 12.68 2.29
N THR A 43 -14.65 12.10 1.60
CA THR A 43 -14.58 12.06 0.15
C THR A 43 -14.35 13.52 -0.19
N ASN A 44 -13.18 13.85 -0.72
CA ASN A 44 -13.02 15.05 -1.50
C ASN A 44 -14.08 14.89 -2.58
N VAL A 45 -15.28 15.42 -2.30
CA VAL A 45 -16.26 15.71 -3.32
C VAL A 45 -15.46 16.68 -4.16
N GLN A 46 -14.90 16.18 -5.25
CA GLN A 46 -14.22 17.01 -6.24
C GLN A 46 -15.07 18.26 -6.33
N ASN A 47 -14.50 19.39 -5.97
CA ASN A 47 -15.13 20.70 -6.06
C ASN A 47 -15.42 20.92 -7.55
N LYS A 48 -16.47 20.28 -8.07
CA LYS A 48 -17.05 20.61 -9.35
C LYS A 48 -17.47 22.06 -9.14
N LYS A 49 -16.78 23.00 -9.80
CA LYS A 49 -16.87 24.44 -9.49
C LYS A 49 -18.30 25.01 -9.59
N TRP A 50 -19.20 24.30 -10.24
CA TRP A 50 -20.65 24.58 -10.31
C TRP A 50 -21.47 24.11 -9.08
N PHE A 51 -20.83 23.67 -8.00
CA PHE A 51 -21.51 23.12 -6.81
C PHE A 51 -22.05 24.22 -5.87
N ASP A 52 -23.23 24.75 -6.20
CA ASP A 52 -23.89 25.80 -5.40
C ASP A 52 -24.63 25.30 -4.15
N LYS A 53 -24.75 26.17 -3.13
CA LYS A 53 -25.56 25.94 -1.91
C LYS A 53 -27.02 25.60 -2.26
N GLU A 54 -27.57 26.24 -3.28
CA GLU A 54 -28.95 26.05 -3.75
C GLU A 54 -29.20 24.60 -4.20
N ARG A 55 -28.27 24.02 -4.96
CA ARG A 55 -28.34 22.62 -5.39
C ARG A 55 -28.35 21.66 -4.19
N LYS A 56 -27.54 21.95 -3.16
CA LYS A 56 -27.48 21.14 -1.95
C LYS A 56 -28.83 21.12 -1.21
N PHE A 57 -29.50 22.27 -1.12
CA PHE A 57 -30.84 22.37 -0.53
C PHE A 57 -31.87 21.59 -1.35
N LYS A 58 -31.89 21.75 -2.68
CA LYS A 58 -32.82 21.01 -3.57
C LYS A 58 -32.59 19.49 -3.51
N ARG A 59 -31.32 19.03 -3.51
CA ARG A 59 -30.99 17.60 -3.31
C ARG A 59 -31.44 17.08 -1.95
N HIS A 60 -31.26 17.87 -0.90
CA HIS A 60 -31.70 17.49 0.45
C HIS A 60 -33.22 17.35 0.52
N ALA A 61 -33.97 18.26 -0.11
CA ALA A 61 -35.43 18.16 -0.22
C ALA A 61 -35.87 16.87 -0.94
N VAL A 62 -35.24 16.54 -2.08
CA VAL A 62 -35.49 15.28 -2.81
C VAL A 62 -35.19 14.06 -1.93
N CYS A 63 -34.05 14.03 -1.23
CA CYS A 63 -33.73 12.91 -0.33
C CYS A 63 -34.72 12.79 0.84
N LYS A 64 -35.19 13.90 1.41
CA LYS A 64 -36.19 13.91 2.48
C LYS A 64 -37.52 13.33 1.98
N LEU A 65 -37.96 13.73 0.80
CA LEU A 65 -39.18 13.22 0.16
C LEU A 65 -39.03 11.76 -0.29
N ALA A 66 -37.87 11.36 -0.80
CA ALA A 66 -37.57 9.97 -1.15
C ALA A 66 -37.69 9.04 0.07
N ASN A 67 -37.15 9.47 1.22
CA ASN A 67 -37.25 8.71 2.46
C ASN A 67 -38.70 8.63 2.97
N LYS A 68 -39.49 9.69 2.83
CA LYS A 68 -40.93 9.67 3.14
C LYS A 68 -41.70 8.72 2.23
N LYS A 69 -41.46 8.78 0.91
CA LYS A 69 -42.05 7.87 -0.09
C LYS A 69 -41.71 6.41 0.19
N HIS A 70 -40.48 6.13 0.65
CA HIS A 70 -40.07 4.76 0.99
C HIS A 70 -40.77 4.23 2.25
N ARG A 71 -41.08 5.12 3.21
CA ARG A 71 -41.80 4.77 4.45
C ARG A 71 -43.31 4.61 4.25
N ASP A 72 -43.89 5.36 3.32
CA ASP A 72 -45.32 5.32 2.99
C ASP A 72 -45.52 5.29 1.46
N PRO A 73 -45.43 4.10 0.83
CA PRO A 73 -45.41 3.97 -0.62
C PRO A 73 -46.77 4.18 -1.29
N THR A 74 -47.88 4.04 -0.56
CA THR A 74 -49.25 4.10 -1.11
C THR A 74 -49.80 5.52 -1.16
N ASN A 75 -49.16 6.46 -0.47
CA ASN A 75 -49.56 7.87 -0.43
C ASN A 75 -49.25 8.61 -1.74
N ILE A 76 -50.31 8.94 -2.48
CA ILE A 76 -50.26 9.61 -3.79
C ILE A 76 -49.66 11.02 -3.68
N ASN A 77 -49.97 11.76 -2.61
CA ASN A 77 -49.47 13.14 -2.45
C ASN A 77 -47.96 13.17 -2.23
N ILE A 78 -47.42 12.29 -1.39
CA ILE A 78 -45.97 12.18 -1.15
C ILE A 78 -45.23 11.79 -2.45
N ARG A 79 -45.84 10.94 -3.28
CA ARG A 79 -45.28 10.55 -4.57
C ARG A 79 -45.24 11.73 -5.53
N ASN A 80 -46.33 12.49 -5.65
CA ASN A 80 -46.41 13.67 -6.49
C ASN A 80 -45.40 14.74 -6.03
N GLU A 81 -45.32 15.04 -4.72
CA GLU A 81 -44.33 15.96 -4.16
C GLU A 81 -42.89 15.53 -4.46
N TYR A 82 -42.59 14.23 -4.37
CA TYR A 82 -41.27 13.70 -4.73
C TYR A 82 -40.94 13.93 -6.20
N HIS A 83 -41.88 13.64 -7.12
CA HIS A 83 -41.65 13.83 -8.55
C HIS A 83 -41.49 15.31 -8.90
N THR A 84 -42.33 16.20 -8.36
CA THR A 84 -42.17 17.65 -8.54
C THR A 84 -40.81 18.13 -8.04
N ALA A 85 -40.39 17.72 -6.84
CA ALA A 85 -39.07 18.10 -6.30
C ALA A 85 -37.92 17.52 -7.13
N LEU A 86 -38.07 16.32 -7.70
CA LEU A 86 -37.09 15.70 -8.57
C LEU A 86 -36.95 16.45 -9.89
N THR A 87 -38.06 16.82 -10.53
CA THR A 87 -38.08 17.62 -11.76
C THR A 87 -37.38 18.96 -11.54
N ILE A 88 -37.77 19.70 -10.49
CA ILE A 88 -37.14 21.00 -10.15
C ILE A 88 -35.63 20.84 -9.91
N TYR A 89 -35.21 19.75 -9.25
CA TYR A 89 -33.79 19.47 -9.04
C TYR A 89 -33.07 19.19 -10.37
N GLN A 90 -33.65 18.37 -11.25
CA GLN A 90 -33.08 18.05 -12.57
C GLN A 90 -32.98 19.29 -13.47
N GLU A 91 -34.03 20.11 -13.53
CA GLU A 91 -34.03 21.39 -14.26
C GLU A 91 -32.95 22.33 -13.72
N THR A 92 -32.84 22.45 -12.40
CA THR A 92 -31.80 23.28 -11.78
C THR A 92 -30.40 22.77 -12.12
N LEU A 93 -30.20 21.45 -12.21
CA LEU A 93 -28.92 20.88 -12.61
C LEU A 93 -28.57 21.29 -14.04
N GLU A 94 -29.52 21.17 -14.96
CA GLU A 94 -29.28 21.45 -16.37
C GLU A 94 -29.04 22.95 -16.60
N ILE A 95 -29.84 23.81 -15.96
CA ILE A 95 -29.65 25.28 -16.02
C ILE A 95 -28.25 25.66 -15.50
N LYS A 96 -27.85 25.13 -14.33
CA LYS A 96 -26.55 25.47 -13.73
C LYS A 96 -25.37 24.94 -14.54
N LYS A 97 -25.53 23.77 -15.16
CA LYS A 97 -24.53 23.20 -16.07
C LYS A 97 -24.37 24.06 -17.31
N ASN A 98 -25.49 24.48 -17.93
CA ASN A 98 -25.48 25.33 -19.12
C ASN A 98 -24.93 26.73 -18.82
N GLN A 99 -25.29 27.31 -17.67
CA GLN A 99 -24.70 28.58 -17.19
C GLN A 99 -23.19 28.48 -17.05
N PHE A 100 -22.69 27.44 -16.39
CA PHE A 100 -21.24 27.24 -16.23
C PHE A 100 -20.52 27.07 -17.58
N GLN A 101 -21.11 26.35 -18.53
CA GLN A 101 -20.55 26.18 -19.87
C GLN A 101 -20.52 27.50 -20.64
N ASN A 102 -21.60 28.28 -20.59
CA ASN A 102 -21.68 29.59 -21.23
C ASN A 102 -20.69 30.58 -20.62
N ASP A 103 -20.59 30.64 -19.28
CA ASP A 103 -19.64 31.51 -18.58
C ASP A 103 -18.20 31.17 -18.98
N LYS A 104 -17.89 29.88 -19.14
CA LYS A 104 -16.58 29.40 -19.59
C LYS A 104 -16.29 29.73 -21.05
N LEU A 105 -17.29 29.65 -21.93
CA LEU A 105 -17.16 30.07 -23.33
C LEU A 105 -16.90 31.58 -23.43
N ILE A 106 -17.65 32.39 -22.67
CA ILE A 106 -17.45 33.85 -22.61
C ILE A 106 -16.05 34.18 -22.06
N GLU A 107 -15.57 33.45 -21.05
CA GLU A 107 -14.21 33.60 -20.53
C GLU A 107 -13.15 33.24 -21.58
N LEU A 108 -13.36 32.19 -22.38
CA LEU A 108 -12.47 31.81 -23.48
C LEU A 108 -12.44 32.87 -24.59
N GLU A 109 -13.60 33.37 -25.02
CA GLU A 109 -13.68 34.44 -26.04
C GLU A 109 -12.95 35.72 -25.57
N ARG A 110 -13.21 36.16 -24.33
CA ARG A 110 -12.54 37.35 -23.75
C ARG A 110 -11.03 37.19 -23.61
N THR A 111 -10.56 35.98 -23.30
CA THR A 111 -9.13 35.71 -23.11
C THR A 111 -8.39 35.48 -24.43
N ALA A 112 -9.08 35.02 -25.47
CA ALA A 112 -8.55 34.90 -26.82
C ALA A 112 -8.16 36.25 -27.44
N GLU A 113 -8.95 37.30 -27.17
CA GLU A 113 -8.70 38.66 -27.67
C GLU A 113 -7.58 39.39 -26.91
N ASN A 114 -7.40 39.11 -25.62
CA ASN A 114 -6.58 39.94 -24.74
C ASN A 114 -5.26 39.29 -24.27
N ASN A 115 -5.18 37.95 -24.18
CA ASN A 115 -3.96 37.27 -23.69
C ASN A 115 -3.91 35.77 -24.08
N PRO A 116 -3.11 35.40 -25.11
CA PRO A 116 -2.98 34.02 -25.60
C PRO A 116 -2.58 33.00 -24.52
N ASN A 117 -1.72 33.37 -23.57
CA ASN A 117 -1.26 32.45 -22.52
C ASN A 117 -2.35 32.15 -21.50
N SER A 118 -3.28 33.09 -21.27
CA SER A 118 -4.43 32.86 -20.38
C SER A 118 -5.48 31.96 -21.04
N PHE A 119 -5.70 32.13 -22.34
CA PHE A 119 -6.59 31.30 -23.15
C PHE A 119 -6.16 29.82 -23.09
N TRP A 120 -4.89 29.53 -23.35
CA TRP A 120 -4.38 28.15 -23.32
C TRP A 120 -4.47 27.52 -21.92
N LYS A 121 -4.27 28.29 -20.84
CA LYS A 121 -4.48 27.81 -19.47
C LYS A 121 -5.94 27.46 -19.20
N THR A 122 -6.87 28.29 -19.63
CA THR A 122 -8.32 28.05 -19.46
C THR A 122 -8.78 26.84 -20.26
N LEU A 123 -8.33 26.69 -21.51
CA LEU A 123 -8.59 25.53 -22.36
C LEU A 123 -8.01 24.24 -21.76
N GLN A 124 -6.77 24.30 -21.25
CA GLN A 124 -6.12 23.15 -20.62
C GLN A 124 -6.91 22.68 -19.39
N ASN A 125 -7.42 23.61 -18.57
CA ASN A 125 -8.26 23.27 -17.41
C ASN A 125 -9.58 22.58 -17.82
N ILE A 126 -10.21 23.00 -18.92
CA ILE A 126 -11.43 22.36 -19.45
C ILE A 126 -11.10 20.95 -19.96
N SER A 127 -10.01 20.79 -20.74
CA SER A 127 -9.58 19.48 -21.22
C SER A 127 -9.22 18.53 -20.08
N ALA A 128 -8.64 19.03 -18.98
CA ALA A 128 -8.32 18.24 -17.80
C ALA A 128 -9.58 17.79 -17.04
N GLU A 129 -10.65 18.59 -17.01
CA GLU A 129 -11.94 18.18 -16.45
C GLU A 129 -12.62 17.08 -17.29
N ILE A 130 -12.51 17.15 -18.63
CA ILE A 130 -13.00 16.12 -19.56
C ILE A 130 -12.18 14.82 -19.46
N LYS A 131 -10.85 14.92 -19.38
CA LYS A 131 -9.97 13.75 -19.17
C LYS A 131 -10.20 13.06 -17.82
N ASN A 132 -10.63 13.80 -16.79
CA ASN A 132 -10.98 13.21 -15.49
C ASN A 132 -12.29 12.41 -15.52
N THR A 133 -13.22 12.70 -16.44
CA THR A 133 -14.41 11.87 -16.66
C THR A 133 -14.11 10.56 -17.39
N ASP A 134 -13.01 10.50 -18.17
CA ASP A 134 -12.52 9.30 -18.85
C ASP A 134 -11.43 8.54 -18.06
N SER A 135 -11.40 8.66 -16.73
CA SER A 135 -10.42 7.97 -15.88
C SER A 135 -10.69 6.46 -15.73
N ASN A 136 -10.89 5.77 -16.84
CA ASN A 136 -10.79 4.32 -17.03
C ASN A 136 -9.39 3.92 -17.55
N HIS A 137 -8.32 4.61 -17.14
CA HIS A 137 -6.99 4.00 -17.19
C HIS A 137 -6.90 3.02 -16.01
N SER A 138 -7.41 1.80 -16.22
CA SER A 138 -7.25 0.69 -15.28
C SER A 138 -5.77 0.50 -14.97
N SER A 139 -5.41 0.22 -13.73
CA SER A 139 -4.08 -0.37 -13.47
C SER A 139 -4.05 -1.81 -14.01
N PRO A 140 -2.86 -2.41 -14.22
CA PRO A 140 -2.79 -3.80 -14.62
C PRO A 140 -3.50 -4.67 -13.60
N THR A 141 -4.21 -5.67 -14.08
CA THR A 141 -4.92 -6.68 -13.31
C THR A 141 -3.94 -7.54 -12.51
N GLY A 142 -4.46 -8.27 -11.51
CA GLY A 142 -3.62 -9.16 -10.69
C GLY A 142 -2.88 -10.22 -11.51
N ASP A 143 -3.53 -10.76 -12.55
CA ASP A 143 -2.94 -11.78 -13.42
C ASP A 143 -1.85 -11.18 -14.32
N GLU A 144 -2.06 -9.96 -14.84
CA GLU A 144 -1.03 -9.23 -15.60
C GLU A 144 0.20 -8.95 -14.72
N TRP A 145 -0.01 -8.55 -13.46
CA TRP A 145 1.07 -8.39 -12.49
C TRP A 145 1.82 -9.68 -12.24
N TYR A 146 1.09 -10.77 -11.99
CA TYR A 146 1.68 -12.08 -11.72
C TYR A 146 2.53 -12.56 -12.89
N ASN A 147 1.99 -12.52 -14.11
CA ASN A 147 2.71 -12.95 -15.31
C ASN A 147 3.94 -12.09 -15.58
N HIS A 148 3.83 -10.77 -15.44
CA HIS A 148 4.96 -9.87 -15.62
C HIS A 148 6.08 -10.13 -14.60
N LEU A 149 5.74 -10.19 -13.31
CA LEU A 149 6.71 -10.41 -12.24
C LEU A 149 7.30 -11.83 -12.31
N SER A 150 6.50 -12.85 -12.61
CA SER A 150 6.98 -14.22 -12.79
C SER A 150 7.98 -14.32 -13.93
N LYS A 151 7.76 -13.61 -15.04
CA LYS A 151 8.71 -13.54 -16.15
C LYS A 151 9.97 -12.74 -15.79
N LEU A 152 9.82 -11.67 -15.01
CA LEU A 152 10.95 -10.85 -14.57
C LEU A 152 11.89 -11.62 -13.62
N HIS A 153 11.31 -12.45 -12.75
CA HIS A 153 12.03 -13.20 -11.72
C HIS A 153 12.25 -14.68 -12.06
N SER A 154 11.84 -15.14 -13.25
CA SER A 154 12.12 -16.51 -13.69
C SER A 154 13.62 -16.77 -13.79
N LYS A 155 14.05 -17.98 -13.44
CA LYS A 155 15.46 -18.39 -13.48
C LYS A 155 16.04 -18.15 -14.87
N HIS A 156 17.00 -17.24 -14.96
CA HIS A 156 17.80 -17.06 -16.18
C HIS A 156 18.66 -18.30 -16.41
N GLN A 157 18.86 -18.68 -17.67
CA GLN A 157 19.83 -19.74 -18.00
C GLN A 157 21.22 -19.29 -17.54
N MET A 158 21.87 -20.11 -16.72
CA MET A 158 23.26 -19.85 -16.35
C MET A 158 24.11 -19.92 -17.61
N ASN A 159 24.97 -18.92 -17.82
CA ASN A 159 26.00 -18.98 -18.84
C ASN A 159 27.22 -19.74 -18.27
N GLN A 160 28.20 -20.02 -19.13
CA GLN A 160 29.42 -20.74 -18.73
C GLN A 160 30.18 -20.02 -17.61
N ASP A 161 30.25 -18.69 -17.64
CA ASP A 161 30.92 -17.90 -16.61
C ASP A 161 30.25 -18.08 -15.23
N HIS A 162 28.91 -18.12 -15.18
CA HIS A 162 28.18 -18.36 -13.95
C HIS A 162 28.47 -19.76 -13.38
N GLU A 163 28.52 -20.78 -14.24
CA GLU A 163 28.85 -22.14 -13.82
C GLU A 163 30.28 -22.24 -13.26
N GLU A 164 31.24 -21.57 -13.91
CA GLU A 164 32.62 -21.52 -13.46
C GLU A 164 32.74 -20.82 -12.09
N ILE A 165 32.07 -19.67 -11.91
CA ILE A 165 32.02 -18.97 -10.61
C ILE A 165 31.43 -19.87 -9.52
N ILE A 166 30.31 -20.56 -9.80
CA ILE A 166 29.69 -21.47 -8.83
C ILE A 166 30.65 -22.60 -8.45
N LYS A 167 31.41 -23.12 -9.41
CA LYS A 167 32.42 -24.15 -9.16
C LYS A 167 33.52 -23.63 -8.24
N ILE A 168 34.06 -22.43 -8.52
CA ILE A 168 35.08 -21.77 -7.68
C ILE A 168 34.55 -21.56 -6.26
N LEU A 169 33.31 -21.11 -6.10
CA LEU A 169 32.69 -20.89 -4.78
C LEU A 169 32.57 -22.21 -3.99
N LYS A 170 32.11 -23.29 -4.64
CA LYS A 170 32.02 -24.61 -4.01
C LYS A 170 33.38 -25.17 -3.60
N ASP A 171 34.42 -24.92 -4.39
CA ASP A 171 35.77 -25.37 -4.04
C ASP A 171 36.35 -24.55 -2.87
N LYS A 172 36.08 -23.24 -2.81
CA LYS A 172 36.42 -22.39 -1.65
C LYS A 172 35.68 -22.79 -0.37
N GLU A 173 34.45 -23.29 -0.49
CA GLU A 173 33.68 -23.76 0.66
C GLU A 173 34.33 -24.99 1.35
N LYS A 174 35.11 -25.78 0.61
CA LYS A 174 35.88 -26.92 1.18
C LYS A 174 37.04 -26.48 2.08
N SER A 175 37.57 -25.27 1.90
CA SER A 175 38.64 -24.71 2.73
C SER A 175 38.11 -23.79 3.83
N LYS A 176 36.83 -23.94 4.22
CA LYS A 176 36.15 -23.10 5.22
C LYS A 176 36.87 -23.04 6.58
N GLU A 177 37.53 -24.12 6.97
CA GLU A 177 38.26 -24.24 8.24
C GLU A 177 39.41 -23.23 8.38
N GLU A 178 39.94 -22.69 7.27
CA GLU A 178 41.00 -21.67 7.26
C GLU A 178 40.51 -20.30 7.78
N TYR A 179 39.19 -20.08 7.85
CA TYR A 179 38.56 -18.80 8.23
C TYR A 179 37.73 -18.85 9.52
N ASN A 180 37.91 -19.89 10.36
CA ASN A 180 37.14 -20.10 11.59
C ASN A 180 37.13 -18.89 12.56
N THR A 181 38.09 -17.96 12.46
CA THR A 181 38.11 -16.74 13.27
C THR A 181 36.94 -15.79 12.97
N LEU A 182 36.28 -15.93 11.82
CA LEU A 182 35.09 -15.15 11.44
C LEU A 182 33.78 -15.87 11.75
N ASP A 183 33.81 -17.20 11.95
CA ASP A 183 32.65 -18.03 12.26
C ASP A 183 32.49 -18.17 13.79
N THR A 184 32.16 -17.05 14.44
CA THR A 184 31.85 -17.01 15.88
C THR A 184 30.36 -16.78 16.11
N ASP A 185 29.85 -17.29 17.25
CA ASP A 185 28.48 -17.04 17.68
C ASP A 185 28.22 -15.53 17.82
N ILE A 186 27.06 -15.07 17.35
CA ILE A 186 26.59 -13.70 17.54
C ILE A 186 26.50 -13.38 19.02
N THR A 187 27.08 -12.24 19.38
CA THR A 187 27.15 -11.73 20.75
C THR A 187 25.99 -10.79 21.07
N GLU A 188 25.71 -10.61 22.36
CA GLU A 188 24.73 -9.61 22.81
C GLU A 188 25.07 -8.19 22.34
N TYR A 189 26.36 -7.85 22.37
CA TYR A 189 26.84 -6.54 21.91
C TYR A 189 26.46 -6.28 20.44
N GLU A 190 26.61 -7.28 19.57
CA GLU A 190 26.24 -7.17 18.15
C GLU A 190 24.73 -6.98 17.98
N ILE A 191 23.91 -7.73 18.70
CA ILE A 191 22.45 -7.57 18.69
C ILE A 191 22.04 -6.16 19.14
N CYS A 192 22.56 -5.69 20.26
CA CYS A 192 22.23 -4.36 20.78
C CYS A 192 22.69 -3.25 19.83
N ASN A 193 23.93 -3.34 19.32
CA ASN A 193 24.48 -2.34 18.41
C ASN A 193 23.75 -2.31 17.05
N THR A 194 23.36 -3.48 16.50
CA THR A 194 22.58 -3.56 15.26
C THR A 194 21.16 -3.04 15.45
N ALA A 195 20.51 -3.37 16.57
CA ALA A 195 19.19 -2.86 16.91
C ALA A 195 19.15 -1.32 17.00
N LEU A 196 20.21 -0.70 17.54
CA LEU A 196 20.35 0.77 17.57
C LEU A 196 20.37 1.39 16.16
N LYS A 197 20.96 0.69 15.19
CA LYS A 197 21.07 1.14 13.78
C LYS A 197 19.81 0.89 12.96
N LEU A 198 18.83 0.15 13.47
CA LEU A 198 17.57 -0.11 12.76
C LEU A 198 16.84 1.20 12.41
N LYS A 199 16.55 1.35 11.12
CA LYS A 199 15.79 2.50 10.60
C LYS A 199 14.33 2.36 10.99
N LEU A 200 13.79 3.38 11.67
CA LEU A 200 12.38 3.41 12.06
C LEU A 200 11.48 3.76 10.87
N ARG A 201 10.16 3.49 11.04
CA ARG A 201 9.09 3.82 10.06
C ARG A 201 9.27 3.14 8.69
N LYS A 202 9.95 2.01 8.65
CA LYS A 202 9.96 1.12 7.48
C LYS A 202 8.61 0.41 7.34
N ALA A 203 8.34 -0.05 6.12
CA ALA A 203 7.17 -0.85 5.84
C ALA A 203 7.24 -2.15 6.66
N VAL A 204 6.07 -2.65 7.03
CA VAL A 204 5.92 -3.86 7.83
C VAL A 204 5.45 -4.97 6.91
N TYR A 205 6.05 -6.15 7.05
CA TYR A 205 5.69 -7.33 6.29
C TYR A 205 4.39 -7.98 6.83
N SER A 206 3.97 -9.10 6.24
CA SER A 206 2.75 -9.84 6.65
C SER A 206 2.82 -10.35 8.09
N ASP A 207 4.03 -10.50 8.64
CA ASP A 207 4.30 -10.89 10.04
C ASP A 207 3.90 -9.83 11.08
N LYS A 208 3.59 -8.60 10.65
CA LYS A 208 3.21 -7.46 11.50
C LYS A 208 4.31 -7.00 12.46
N ILE A 209 5.56 -7.43 12.28
CA ILE A 209 6.70 -6.99 13.08
C ILE A 209 7.35 -5.77 12.44
N SER A 210 7.39 -4.67 13.18
CA SER A 210 8.06 -3.44 12.74
C SER A 210 9.45 -3.32 13.34
N SER A 211 10.38 -2.66 12.64
CA SER A 211 11.72 -2.37 13.17
C SER A 211 11.69 -1.59 14.49
N LYS A 212 10.60 -0.84 14.77
CA LYS A 212 10.39 -0.18 16.06
C LYS A 212 10.13 -1.21 17.17
N MET A 213 9.35 -2.25 16.91
CA MET A 213 9.08 -3.30 17.89
C MET A 213 10.36 -4.06 18.22
N THR A 214 11.14 -4.45 17.20
CA THR A 214 12.45 -5.07 17.37
C THR A 214 13.33 -4.18 18.24
N LYS A 215 13.55 -2.92 17.84
CA LYS A 215 14.41 -1.98 18.57
C LYS A 215 13.96 -1.71 20.01
N CYS A 216 12.66 -1.62 20.29
CA CYS A 216 12.16 -1.37 21.65
C CYS A 216 12.16 -2.61 22.55
N SER A 217 12.26 -3.81 21.96
CA SER A 217 12.25 -5.07 22.71
C SER A 217 13.65 -5.66 22.88
N THR A 218 14.65 -5.20 22.12
CA THR A 218 16.02 -5.72 22.16
C THR A 218 16.60 -5.78 23.56
N ASP A 219 16.45 -4.73 24.38
CA ASP A 219 17.03 -4.71 25.74
C ASP A 219 16.47 -5.80 26.66
N ILE A 220 15.24 -6.28 26.40
CA ILE A 220 14.56 -7.29 27.21
C ILE A 220 14.67 -8.68 26.58
N LEU A 221 14.70 -8.74 25.24
CA LEU A 221 14.67 -9.99 24.46
C LEU A 221 16.03 -10.32 23.83
N SER A 222 17.12 -9.67 24.25
CA SER A 222 18.47 -9.86 23.70
C SER A 222 18.87 -11.34 23.67
N GLU A 223 18.68 -12.05 24.78
CA GLU A 223 18.95 -13.48 24.89
C GLU A 223 18.13 -14.32 23.90
N GLY A 224 16.88 -13.92 23.64
CA GLY A 224 16.01 -14.58 22.67
C GLY A 224 16.50 -14.39 21.23
N PHE A 225 16.91 -13.16 20.88
CA PHE A 225 17.52 -12.86 19.59
C PHE A 225 18.82 -13.66 19.37
N ILE A 226 19.71 -13.67 20.37
CA ILE A 226 20.98 -14.40 20.31
C ILE A 226 20.72 -15.89 20.06
N LYS A 227 19.82 -16.52 20.84
CA LYS A 227 19.49 -17.94 20.68
C LYS A 227 18.91 -18.24 19.30
N LEU A 228 17.99 -17.40 18.80
CA LEU A 228 17.37 -17.57 17.49
C LEU A 228 18.41 -17.47 16.37
N PHE A 229 19.20 -16.39 16.35
CA PHE A 229 20.14 -16.16 15.26
C PHE A 229 21.33 -17.12 15.28
N ASN A 230 21.86 -17.47 16.46
CA ASN A 230 22.91 -18.48 16.54
C ASN A 230 22.40 -19.86 16.17
N LYS A 231 21.13 -20.20 16.48
CA LYS A 231 20.54 -21.45 15.98
C LYS A 231 20.44 -21.45 14.44
N ILE A 232 20.05 -20.34 13.82
CA ILE A 232 19.98 -20.21 12.35
C ILE A 232 21.38 -20.33 11.74
N ILE A 233 22.38 -19.63 12.27
CA ILE A 233 23.76 -19.68 11.77
C ILE A 233 24.35 -21.08 11.93
N ASN A 234 24.22 -21.69 13.11
CA ASN A 234 24.83 -22.99 13.40
C ASN A 234 24.18 -24.15 12.65
N THR A 235 22.89 -24.03 12.30
CA THR A 235 22.21 -25.02 11.46
C THR A 235 22.35 -24.74 9.96
N GLY A 236 22.62 -23.50 9.57
CA GLY A 236 22.56 -23.05 8.18
C GLY A 236 21.14 -23.05 7.59
N ILE A 237 20.10 -23.21 8.42
CA ILE A 237 18.71 -23.32 8.01
C ILE A 237 18.00 -21.99 8.29
N PHE A 238 17.53 -21.33 7.23
CA PHE A 238 16.79 -20.07 7.34
C PHE A 238 15.29 -20.32 7.57
N PRO A 239 14.61 -19.46 8.35
CA PRO A 239 13.15 -19.51 8.46
C PRO A 239 12.50 -19.30 7.09
N GLN A 240 11.50 -20.12 6.75
CA GLN A 240 10.81 -20.00 5.47
C GLN A 240 10.16 -18.61 5.29
N SER A 241 9.69 -18.00 6.38
CA SER A 241 9.14 -16.65 6.38
C SER A 241 10.11 -15.57 5.90
N TRP A 242 11.43 -15.80 5.97
CA TRP A 242 12.44 -14.87 5.42
C TRP A 242 12.63 -15.03 3.92
N CYS A 243 12.28 -16.19 3.37
CA CYS A 243 12.28 -16.46 1.94
C CYS A 243 11.01 -15.96 1.24
N GLU A 244 10.05 -15.44 2.01
CA GLU A 244 8.80 -14.89 1.51
C GLU A 244 8.83 -13.35 1.56
N GLY A 245 8.11 -12.72 0.63
CA GLY A 245 8.09 -11.26 0.52
C GLY A 245 6.85 -10.76 -0.21
N LEU A 246 6.50 -9.49 0.04
CA LEU A 246 5.36 -8.82 -0.58
C LEU A 246 5.88 -7.79 -1.59
N ILE A 247 5.61 -8.02 -2.87
CA ILE A 247 5.99 -7.09 -3.94
C ILE A 247 4.94 -5.99 -4.04
N THR A 248 5.38 -4.75 -3.88
CA THR A 248 4.57 -3.54 -4.10
C THR A 248 5.07 -2.82 -5.36
N PRO A 249 4.31 -2.83 -6.46
CA PRO A 249 4.63 -2.04 -7.65
C PRO A 249 4.51 -0.54 -7.37
N ILE A 250 5.56 0.22 -7.66
CA ILE A 250 5.57 1.69 -7.57
C ILE A 250 5.76 2.28 -8.96
N LEU A 251 4.79 3.08 -9.41
CA LEU A 251 4.84 3.72 -10.72
C LEU A 251 6.07 4.64 -10.84
N LYS A 252 6.84 4.47 -11.92
CA LYS A 252 8.05 5.25 -12.24
C LYS A 252 7.88 6.15 -13.47
N SER A 253 6.92 5.85 -14.35
CA SER A 253 6.66 6.57 -15.62
C SER A 253 5.16 6.84 -15.81
N GLU A 254 4.77 7.69 -16.77
CA GLU A 254 3.39 8.19 -16.86
C GLU A 254 2.35 7.15 -17.28
N ASP A 255 2.71 6.17 -18.12
CA ASP A 255 1.75 5.15 -18.56
C ASP A 255 1.55 4.07 -17.48
N LYS A 256 0.35 4.08 -16.92
CA LYS A 256 -0.08 3.20 -15.82
C LYS A 256 -0.46 1.81 -16.29
N GLN A 257 -0.73 1.59 -17.57
CA GLN A 257 -1.19 0.30 -18.10
C GLN A 257 -0.02 -0.66 -18.34
N ASP A 258 1.18 -0.14 -18.60
CA ASP A 258 2.37 -0.97 -18.81
C ASP A 258 3.03 -1.36 -17.46
N PRO A 259 3.06 -2.66 -17.09
CA PRO A 259 3.75 -3.12 -15.90
C PRO A 259 5.25 -2.76 -15.86
N ASN A 260 5.91 -2.61 -17.02
CA ASN A 260 7.32 -2.20 -17.09
C ASN A 260 7.55 -0.78 -16.53
N ASN A 261 6.51 0.04 -16.47
CA ASN A 261 6.55 1.39 -15.90
C ASN A 261 6.45 1.40 -14.37
N TYR A 262 6.55 0.24 -13.72
CA TYR A 262 6.59 0.15 -12.27
C TYR A 262 7.91 -0.44 -11.79
N ARG A 263 8.25 -0.14 -10.54
CA ARG A 263 9.33 -0.78 -9.79
C ARG A 263 8.69 -1.72 -8.78
N GLY A 264 8.92 -3.02 -8.91
CA GLY A 264 8.51 -4.01 -7.90
C GLY A 264 9.41 -3.91 -6.67
N ILE A 265 8.95 -3.25 -5.62
CA ILE A 265 9.67 -3.20 -4.34
C ILE A 265 9.21 -4.37 -3.48
N CYS A 266 10.10 -5.30 -3.19
CA CYS A 266 9.82 -6.41 -2.28
C CYS A 266 10.01 -5.95 -0.82
N ILE A 267 9.02 -6.21 0.02
CA ILE A 267 9.06 -6.01 1.47
C ILE A 267 9.09 -7.40 2.11
N SER A 268 10.12 -7.69 2.91
CA SER A 268 10.28 -8.93 3.66
C SER A 268 10.24 -8.67 5.17
N SER A 269 10.30 -9.75 5.97
CA SER A 269 10.38 -9.66 7.42
C SER A 269 11.48 -8.70 7.87
N SER A 270 11.23 -8.01 8.99
CA SER A 270 12.20 -7.11 9.62
C SER A 270 13.04 -7.76 10.72
N LEU A 271 12.82 -9.06 10.93
CA LEU A 271 13.58 -9.93 11.82
C LEU A 271 14.65 -10.68 11.03
#